data_AF-A0A921ZAI1-F1
#
_entry.id   AF-A0A921ZAI1-F1
#
_cell.length_a   1.000
_cell.length_b   1.000
_cell.length_c   1.000
_cell.angle_alpha   90.00
_cell.angle_beta   90.00
_cell.angle_gamma   90.00
#
_symmetry.space_group_name_H-M   'P 1'
#
loop_
_entity.id
_entity.type
_entity.pdbx_description
1 polymer ?
#
loop_
_entity_poly.entity_id
_entity_poly.type
_entity_poly.pdbx_seq_one_letter_code
_entity_poly.pdbx_strand_id
1 'polypeptide(L)'
;MNFPHLTANQLNMFPAAPTRKTGINQTRNCFDYNKSIFNIDIGPSQVVEDLVNKLKITECTLESLKTSVQLVKSMRSSALRESVAETMRKQNKKPKQHNWTKNNKIAALTVYKQSPKEYKYLTKVMPLPCIKSLQDMLNKLQMDTGIDHNVLHHLKILSSNKSMKNRMCVLAFDEMPLRPYFEYNELEDKIEGFEDLGPLGRSQKIADCAGVFMIQGLNEKFKQPIAYYFVEDTISSETLAVIIKEVIKAVNNTGYKILAIVCDQKPANMQAIAILQEQCGTESKNCFMVDKDKVFIVYDVPYLFKELRNEFLEKGKMTMNGMTARWTNIEEFLQENELYLHKISSAHVTPTDDEKLTIRYAAELLSHTISGMLKLMSCAKEEFDCDDFIETATIVDELDQLFDYTNGASNKEKIKKAQRKPCSFKSNHVAMWRQYQETLTTVEFLVDGLPTPNTCVEGYILTLTSLEDIWRELVKLGFKLLDLRTLNLDALQNLFASLHQICGTDTLPTITEFTYAMKIGVLSEFSPHNPASHREEDQHHLLINFHHCLFGAEDSSTE
;
A
#
# COMPACT_ATOMS: atom_id res chain seq x y z
N MET A 1 -28.79 14.54 32.10
CA MET A 1 -29.95 14.36 31.21
C MET A 1 -30.51 12.97 31.44
N ASN A 2 -31.81 12.90 31.74
CA ASN A 2 -32.54 11.71 32.16
C ASN A 2 -32.66 10.67 31.03
N PHE A 3 -32.32 9.41 31.31
CA PHE A 3 -32.76 8.26 30.52
C PHE A 3 -33.87 7.53 31.29
N PRO A 4 -35.01 7.19 30.66
CA PRO A 4 -36.05 6.45 31.36
C PRO A 4 -35.77 4.95 31.36
N HIS A 5 -35.98 4.34 32.52
CA HIS A 5 -36.13 2.92 32.74
C HIS A 5 -37.38 2.39 32.00
N LEU A 6 -37.26 1.23 31.34
CA LEU A 6 -38.40 0.42 30.92
C LEU A 6 -38.25 -0.99 31.49
N THR A 7 -39.25 -1.37 32.28
CA THR A 7 -39.42 -2.65 32.95
C THR A 7 -39.99 -3.71 32.02
N ALA A 8 -39.64 -4.96 32.28
CA ALA A 8 -40.19 -6.14 31.64
C ALA A 8 -41.61 -6.42 32.15
N ASN A 9 -42.59 -6.51 31.23
CA ASN A 9 -43.48 -7.66 31.10
C ASN A 9 -44.56 -7.45 30.03
N GLN A 10 -44.81 -8.54 29.27
CA GLN A 10 -45.97 -8.85 28.43
C GLN A 10 -46.13 -8.11 27.08
N LEU A 11 -45.91 -8.83 25.98
CA LEU A 11 -47.00 -9.38 25.16
C LEU A 11 -46.47 -10.18 23.94
N ASN A 12 -46.85 -11.45 23.91
CA ASN A 12 -46.95 -12.26 22.68
C ASN A 12 -47.74 -11.51 21.62
N MET A 13 -47.33 -11.57 20.35
CA MET A 13 -48.22 -11.62 19.16
C MET A 13 -47.38 -11.66 17.86
N PHE A 14 -47.23 -12.84 17.27
CA PHE A 14 -46.90 -12.99 15.84
C PHE A 14 -48.16 -13.41 15.08
N PRO A 15 -48.50 -12.76 13.94
CA PRO A 15 -49.65 -13.16 13.13
C PRO A 15 -49.28 -14.28 12.14
N ALA A 16 -50.25 -15.17 11.94
CA ALA A 16 -50.21 -16.30 11.02
C ALA A 16 -50.15 -15.87 9.55
N ALA A 17 -49.42 -16.64 8.73
CA ALA A 17 -49.37 -16.49 7.28
C ALA A 17 -50.38 -17.43 6.56
N PRO A 18 -50.89 -17.05 5.37
CA PRO A 18 -52.13 -17.59 4.81
C PRO A 18 -51.95 -18.79 3.87
N THR A 19 -53.01 -19.60 3.77
CA THR A 19 -53.19 -20.72 2.84
C THR A 19 -53.75 -20.28 1.48
N ARG A 20 -53.17 -20.74 0.35
CA ARG A 20 -53.79 -21.66 -0.66
C ARG A 20 -53.13 -21.64 -2.06
N LYS A 21 -52.78 -22.86 -2.50
CA LYS A 21 -53.01 -23.56 -3.78
C LYS A 21 -52.44 -23.01 -5.11
N THR A 22 -51.67 -23.89 -5.77
CA THR A 22 -51.68 -24.30 -7.21
C THR A 22 -50.51 -25.28 -7.37
N GLY A 23 -50.50 -26.41 -8.08
CA GLY A 23 -51.49 -27.24 -8.75
C GLY A 23 -50.78 -28.58 -9.04
N ILE A 24 -51.45 -29.72 -8.81
CA ILE A 24 -50.95 -31.05 -9.18
C ILE A 24 -51.95 -31.64 -10.18
N ASN A 25 -51.52 -31.77 -11.43
CA ASN A 25 -52.07 -32.63 -12.48
C ASN A 25 -50.85 -33.40 -13.01
N GLN A 26 -50.68 -34.70 -12.73
CA GLN A 26 -51.34 -35.89 -13.29
C GLN A 26 -50.32 -36.71 -14.09
N THR A 27 -50.38 -38.04 -13.86
CA THR A 27 -49.97 -39.16 -14.74
C THR A 27 -48.46 -39.45 -14.83
N ARG A 28 -47.96 -40.70 -14.84
CA ARG A 28 -48.55 -42.02 -15.13
C ARG A 28 -47.59 -43.16 -14.69
N ASN A 29 -48.19 -44.21 -14.14
CA ASN A 29 -47.91 -45.65 -14.22
C ASN A 29 -46.51 -46.19 -14.56
N CYS A 30 -46.03 -47.10 -13.70
CA CYS A 30 -45.68 -48.52 -13.97
C CYS A 30 -45.24 -49.08 -12.59
N PHE A 31 -45.90 -50.01 -11.93
CA PHE A 31 -46.05 -51.42 -12.31
C PHE A 31 -47.24 -52.03 -11.55
N ASP A 32 -48.23 -52.51 -12.31
CA ASP A 32 -49.04 -53.65 -11.92
C ASP A 32 -48.30 -54.90 -12.40
N TYR A 33 -47.95 -55.83 -11.51
CA TYR A 33 -47.94 -57.26 -11.83
C TYR A 33 -47.98 -58.11 -10.55
N ASN A 34 -48.98 -58.99 -10.52
CA ASN A 34 -49.20 -60.15 -9.65
C ASN A 34 -49.70 -59.96 -8.21
N LYS A 35 -51.04 -59.90 -8.15
CA LYS A 35 -51.85 -60.46 -7.07
C LYS A 35 -51.68 -61.98 -6.96
N SER A 36 -51.50 -62.39 -5.71
CA SER A 36 -52.13 -63.53 -5.03
C SER A 36 -51.10 -64.52 -4.49
N ILE A 37 -50.95 -64.51 -3.17
CA ILE A 37 -50.95 -65.69 -2.29
C ILE A 37 -50.71 -65.17 -0.86
N PHE A 38 -51.63 -65.55 0.03
CA PHE A 38 -51.72 -65.29 1.48
C PHE A 38 -52.03 -63.86 1.94
N ASN A 39 -53.33 -63.61 2.14
CA ASN A 39 -53.82 -62.79 3.25
C ASN A 39 -53.28 -63.38 4.57
N ILE A 40 -52.25 -62.75 5.12
CA ILE A 40 -52.06 -62.74 6.57
C ILE A 40 -51.96 -61.27 6.95
N ASP A 41 -53.04 -60.77 7.53
CA ASP A 41 -53.11 -59.47 8.17
C ASP A 41 -52.31 -59.58 9.47
N ILE A 42 -50.99 -59.52 9.37
CA ILE A 42 -50.12 -59.27 10.51
C ILE A 42 -49.95 -57.76 10.52
N GLY A 43 -50.80 -57.06 11.27
CA GLY A 43 -50.57 -55.65 11.59
C GLY A 43 -49.11 -55.50 12.00
N PRO A 44 -48.37 -54.50 11.47
CA PRO A 44 -46.93 -54.43 11.66
C PRO A 44 -46.67 -54.58 13.14
N SER A 45 -45.89 -55.61 13.51
CA SER A 45 -45.39 -55.73 14.88
C SER A 45 -44.87 -54.35 15.25
N GLN A 46 -45.26 -53.82 16.41
CA GLN A 46 -44.96 -52.45 16.86
C GLN A 46 -43.48 -52.05 16.62
N VAL A 47 -42.60 -53.06 16.62
CA VAL A 47 -41.18 -53.03 16.23
C VAL A 47 -40.90 -52.54 14.80
N VAL A 48 -41.66 -52.99 13.80
CA VAL A 48 -41.52 -52.59 12.38
C VAL A 48 -41.95 -51.14 12.18
N GLU A 49 -43.03 -50.72 12.83
CA GLU A 49 -43.52 -49.34 12.78
C GLU A 49 -42.52 -48.39 13.47
N ASP A 50 -41.95 -48.81 14.59
CA ASP A 50 -40.85 -48.10 15.26
C ASP A 50 -39.58 -47.99 14.40
N LEU A 51 -39.23 -49.05 13.66
CA LEU A 51 -38.09 -49.05 12.74
C LEU A 51 -38.29 -48.09 11.58
N VAL A 52 -39.48 -48.08 10.97
CA VAL A 52 -39.83 -47.15 9.87
C VAL A 52 -39.82 -45.71 10.37
N ASN A 53 -40.33 -45.44 11.57
CA ASN A 53 -40.28 -44.11 12.18
C ASN A 53 -38.84 -43.66 12.46
N LYS A 54 -37.97 -44.54 12.98
CA LYS A 54 -36.54 -44.26 13.16
C LYS A 54 -35.86 -43.95 11.83
N LEU A 55 -36.14 -44.73 10.78
CA LEU A 55 -35.54 -44.55 9.46
C LEU A 55 -35.96 -43.19 8.85
N LYS A 56 -37.23 -42.81 8.99
CA LYS A 56 -37.75 -41.51 8.56
C LYS A 56 -37.13 -40.33 9.33
N ILE A 57 -36.92 -40.48 10.64
CA ILE A 57 -36.22 -39.48 11.46
C ILE A 57 -34.75 -39.36 11.02
N THR A 58 -34.08 -40.48 10.71
CA THR A 58 -32.69 -40.47 10.22
C THR A 58 -32.56 -39.81 8.84
N GLU A 59 -33.51 -40.03 7.93
CA GLU A 59 -33.53 -39.35 6.63
C GLU A 59 -33.74 -37.84 6.78
N CYS A 60 -34.69 -37.41 7.61
CA CYS A 60 -34.92 -35.99 7.90
C CYS A 60 -33.68 -35.32 8.53
N THR A 61 -33.00 -35.99 9.45
CA THR A 61 -31.77 -35.45 10.05
C THR A 61 -30.62 -35.40 9.04
N LEU A 62 -30.51 -36.38 8.14
CA LEU A 62 -29.52 -36.37 7.07
C LEU A 62 -29.73 -35.19 6.12
N GLU A 63 -30.97 -34.92 5.70
CA GLU A 63 -31.29 -33.78 4.82
C GLU A 63 -31.02 -32.42 5.50
N SER A 64 -31.33 -32.30 6.80
CA SER A 64 -30.99 -31.12 7.60
C SER A 64 -29.46 -30.89 7.70
N LEU A 65 -28.69 -31.96 7.90
CA LEU A 65 -27.23 -31.90 7.93
C LEU A 65 -26.64 -31.50 6.58
N LYS A 66 -27.17 -32.06 5.47
CA LYS A 66 -26.74 -31.67 4.10
C LYS A 66 -26.97 -30.19 3.84
N THR A 67 -28.12 -29.66 4.25
CA THR A 67 -28.48 -28.25 4.10
C THR A 67 -27.51 -27.35 4.87
N SER A 68 -27.16 -27.73 6.10
CA SER A 68 -26.21 -26.99 6.94
C SER A 68 -24.79 -26.99 6.36
N VAL A 69 -24.34 -28.11 5.79
CA VAL A 69 -23.04 -28.21 5.09
C VAL A 69 -23.03 -27.36 3.82
N GLN A 70 -24.11 -27.34 3.04
CA GLN A 70 -24.23 -26.46 1.87
C GLN A 70 -24.14 -24.98 2.26
N LEU A 71 -24.72 -24.59 3.39
CA LEU A 71 -24.68 -23.21 3.89
C LEU A 71 -23.23 -22.78 4.23
N VAL A 72 -22.46 -23.64 4.91
CA VAL A 72 -21.02 -23.38 5.14
C VAL A 72 -20.25 -23.33 3.82
N LYS A 73 -20.50 -24.24 2.87
CA LYS A 73 -19.83 -24.24 1.56
C LYS A 73 -20.15 -23.00 0.72
N SER A 74 -21.34 -22.43 0.88
CA SER A 74 -21.82 -21.25 0.15
C SER A 74 -21.21 -19.92 0.60
N MET A 75 -20.49 -19.88 1.72
CA MET A 75 -19.79 -18.68 2.17
C MET A 75 -18.72 -18.28 1.15
N ARG A 76 -18.65 -16.98 0.82
CA ARG A 76 -17.77 -16.45 -0.23
C ARG A 76 -16.27 -16.51 0.13
N SER A 77 -15.91 -16.31 1.39
CA SER A 77 -14.51 -16.29 1.84
C SER A 77 -14.05 -17.71 2.20
N SER A 78 -12.95 -18.18 1.57
CA SER A 78 -12.27 -19.43 1.94
C SER A 78 -11.79 -19.41 3.39
N ALA A 79 -11.14 -18.32 3.81
CA ALA A 79 -10.67 -18.13 5.19
C ALA A 79 -11.82 -18.18 6.22
N LEU A 80 -12.96 -17.55 5.92
CA LEU A 80 -14.14 -17.60 6.79
C LEU A 80 -14.74 -19.00 6.86
N ARG A 81 -14.82 -19.72 5.73
CA ARG A 81 -15.29 -21.12 5.67
C ARG A 81 -14.45 -22.02 6.55
N GLU A 82 -13.13 -21.94 6.41
CA GLU A 82 -12.20 -22.71 7.21
C GLU A 82 -12.32 -22.36 8.69
N SER A 83 -12.31 -21.07 9.02
CA SER A 83 -12.41 -20.60 10.41
C SER A 83 -13.70 -21.09 11.07
N VAL A 84 -14.85 -20.91 10.42
CA VAL A 84 -16.15 -21.36 10.98
C VAL A 84 -16.20 -22.87 11.14
N ALA A 85 -15.78 -23.63 10.13
CA ALA A 85 -15.76 -25.09 10.19
C ALA A 85 -14.84 -25.60 11.32
N GLU A 86 -13.68 -24.97 11.49
CA GLU A 86 -12.70 -25.34 12.50
C GLU A 86 -13.16 -24.98 13.92
N THR A 87 -13.74 -23.78 14.10
CA THR A 87 -14.33 -23.31 15.36
C THR A 87 -15.47 -24.23 15.79
N MET A 88 -16.38 -24.59 14.88
CA MET A 88 -17.49 -25.52 15.15
C MET A 88 -16.99 -26.90 15.60
N ARG A 89 -15.96 -27.45 14.94
CA ARG A 89 -15.34 -28.74 15.30
C ARG A 89 -14.68 -28.74 16.68
N LYS A 90 -14.32 -27.56 17.20
CA LYS A 90 -13.51 -27.39 18.42
C LYS A 90 -14.27 -26.85 19.62
N GLN A 91 -15.51 -26.37 19.44
CA GLN A 91 -16.36 -25.89 20.54
C GLN A 91 -16.48 -26.91 21.69
N ASN A 92 -16.62 -28.19 21.36
CA ASN A 92 -16.81 -29.26 22.35
C ASN A 92 -15.49 -29.94 22.79
N LYS A 93 -14.33 -29.43 22.36
CA LYS A 93 -13.02 -30.02 22.67
C LYS A 93 -12.28 -29.19 23.72
N LYS A 94 -11.49 -29.85 24.56
CA LYS A 94 -10.59 -29.15 25.50
C LYS A 94 -9.53 -28.34 24.73
N PRO A 95 -9.06 -27.19 25.26
CA PRO A 95 -8.06 -26.34 24.57
C PRO A 95 -6.78 -27.08 24.15
N LYS A 96 -6.30 -28.05 24.96
CA LYS A 96 -5.12 -28.87 24.64
C LYS A 96 -5.30 -29.82 23.44
N GLN A 97 -6.53 -30.02 22.98
CA GLN A 97 -6.87 -30.89 21.85
C GLN A 97 -7.17 -30.10 20.57
N HIS A 98 -6.95 -28.78 20.58
CA HIS A 98 -7.18 -27.91 19.43
C HIS A 98 -5.95 -27.90 18.52
N ASN A 99 -5.89 -28.82 17.57
CA ASN A 99 -4.90 -28.77 16.49
C ASN A 99 -5.39 -27.81 15.40
N TRP A 100 -4.82 -26.60 15.36
CA TRP A 100 -5.14 -25.58 14.36
C TRP A 100 -4.33 -25.77 13.08
N THR A 101 -5.02 -25.76 11.94
CA THR A 101 -4.37 -25.68 10.63
C THR A 101 -3.56 -24.39 10.52
N LYS A 102 -2.56 -24.42 9.64
CA LYS A 102 -1.70 -23.28 9.33
C LYS A 102 -2.50 -22.07 8.86
N ASN A 103 -3.40 -22.25 7.89
CA ASN A 103 -4.30 -21.19 7.38
C ASN A 103 -5.14 -20.54 8.48
N ASN A 104 -5.68 -21.33 9.40
CA ASN A 104 -6.41 -20.80 10.57
C ASN A 104 -5.51 -19.98 11.50
N LYS A 105 -4.25 -20.39 11.70
CA LYS A 105 -3.29 -19.59 12.48
C LYS A 105 -2.94 -18.27 11.78
N ILE A 106 -2.87 -18.25 10.45
CA ILE A 106 -2.59 -17.03 9.66
C ILE A 106 -3.75 -16.05 9.76
N ALA A 107 -4.98 -16.53 9.53
CA ALA A 107 -6.18 -15.72 9.67
C ALA A 107 -6.31 -15.17 11.09
N ALA A 108 -6.09 -16.02 12.10
CA ALA A 108 -6.11 -15.61 13.50
C ALA A 108 -4.99 -14.61 13.86
N LEU A 109 -3.77 -14.79 13.33
CA LEU A 109 -2.67 -13.85 13.52
C LEU A 109 -3.00 -12.49 12.93
N THR A 110 -3.63 -12.44 11.76
CA THR A 110 -4.06 -11.20 11.11
C THR A 110 -5.03 -10.43 12.01
N VAL A 111 -6.07 -11.09 12.53
CA VAL A 111 -7.03 -10.48 13.47
C VAL A 111 -6.34 -10.06 14.77
N TYR A 112 -5.46 -10.90 15.31
CA TYR A 112 -4.69 -10.59 16.52
C TYR A 112 -3.84 -9.34 16.36
N LYS A 113 -3.24 -9.12 15.19
CA LYS A 113 -2.39 -7.95 14.94
C LYS A 113 -3.17 -6.68 14.65
N GLN A 114 -4.32 -6.77 13.99
CA GLN A 114 -5.21 -5.61 13.81
C GLN A 114 -5.77 -5.11 15.15
N SER A 115 -6.15 -6.01 16.06
CA SER A 115 -6.57 -5.63 17.40
C SER A 115 -6.25 -6.73 18.43
N PRO A 116 -5.11 -6.61 19.14
CA PRO A 116 -4.75 -7.56 20.19
C PRO A 116 -5.79 -7.60 21.32
N LYS A 117 -6.43 -6.46 21.61
CA LYS A 117 -7.48 -6.34 22.64
C LYS A 117 -8.73 -7.10 22.22
N GLU A 118 -9.17 -6.90 20.98
CA GLU A 118 -10.36 -7.59 20.45
C GLU A 118 -10.13 -9.09 20.32
N TYR A 119 -8.96 -9.51 19.81
CA TYR A 119 -8.64 -10.93 19.73
C TYR A 119 -8.62 -11.62 21.10
N LYS A 120 -8.06 -10.96 22.12
CA LYS A 120 -8.12 -11.45 23.52
C LYS A 120 -9.58 -11.57 24.01
N TYR A 121 -10.46 -10.66 23.62
CA TYR A 121 -11.89 -10.78 23.92
C TYR A 121 -12.53 -11.96 23.16
N LEU A 122 -12.31 -12.07 21.85
CA LEU A 122 -12.85 -13.14 21.01
C LEU A 122 -12.43 -14.53 21.49
N THR A 123 -11.20 -14.70 22.00
CA THR A 123 -10.75 -15.99 22.56
C THR A 123 -11.55 -16.43 23.79
N LYS A 124 -12.29 -15.51 24.44
CA LYS A 124 -13.22 -15.83 25.54
C LYS A 124 -14.60 -16.28 25.03
N VAL A 125 -14.98 -15.86 23.82
CA VAL A 125 -16.31 -16.10 23.24
C VAL A 125 -16.31 -17.29 22.30
N MET A 126 -15.22 -17.52 21.58
CA MET A 126 -15.08 -18.61 20.60
C MET A 126 -13.69 -19.26 20.66
N PRO A 127 -13.56 -20.56 20.34
CA PRO A 127 -12.27 -21.22 20.28
C PRO A 127 -11.42 -20.61 19.14
N LEU A 128 -10.25 -20.10 19.51
CA LEU A 128 -9.26 -19.49 18.62
C LEU A 128 -7.84 -19.98 18.98
N PRO A 129 -6.88 -19.89 18.05
CA PRO A 129 -5.47 -20.18 18.34
C PRO A 129 -4.95 -19.38 19.54
N CYS A 130 -4.16 -20.02 20.40
CA CYS A 130 -3.54 -19.32 21.52
C CYS A 130 -2.47 -18.35 21.02
N ILE A 131 -2.36 -17.19 21.68
CA ILE A 131 -1.41 -16.13 21.30
C ILE A 131 0.02 -16.66 21.23
N LYS A 132 0.43 -17.49 22.20
CA LYS A 132 1.75 -18.11 22.21
C LYS A 132 2.01 -18.92 20.94
N SER A 133 1.06 -19.74 20.49
CA SER A 133 1.25 -20.50 19.24
C SER A 133 1.33 -19.60 18.00
N LEU A 134 0.72 -18.42 18.03
CA LEU A 134 0.82 -17.45 16.93
C LEU A 134 2.19 -16.76 16.94
N GLN A 135 2.70 -16.40 18.12
CA GLN A 135 4.05 -15.86 18.31
C GLN A 135 5.12 -16.88 17.93
N ASP A 136 5.00 -18.13 18.39
CA ASP A 136 5.91 -19.22 18.04
C ASP A 136 5.97 -19.47 16.52
N MET A 137 4.87 -19.20 15.80
CA MET A 137 4.82 -19.29 14.34
C MET A 137 5.52 -18.09 13.68
N LEU A 138 5.33 -16.88 14.20
CA LEU A 138 5.98 -15.67 13.72
C LEU A 138 7.50 -15.70 13.97
N ASN A 139 7.93 -16.22 15.12
CA ASN A 139 9.35 -16.32 15.48
C ASN A 139 10.14 -17.29 14.59
N LYS A 140 9.47 -18.18 13.85
CA LYS A 140 10.13 -19.03 12.84
C LYS A 140 10.52 -18.26 11.58
N LEU A 141 9.97 -17.07 11.38
CA LEU A 141 10.33 -16.21 10.27
C LEU A 141 11.57 -15.41 10.66
N GLN A 142 12.70 -15.84 10.12
CA GLN A 142 13.95 -15.10 10.18
C GLN A 142 13.88 -14.01 9.12
N MET A 143 13.63 -12.78 9.59
CA MET A 143 13.87 -11.55 8.84
C MET A 143 14.84 -10.76 9.69
N ASP A 144 16.06 -10.66 9.21
CA ASP A 144 17.16 -9.90 9.80
C ASP A 144 17.52 -8.74 8.88
N THR A 145 18.36 -7.83 9.36
CA THR A 145 18.89 -6.71 8.59
C THR A 145 19.66 -7.18 7.36
N GLY A 146 19.56 -6.39 6.29
CA GLY A 146 20.08 -6.74 4.98
C GLY A 146 19.03 -7.27 4.03
N ILE A 147 19.48 -7.96 3.00
CA ILE A 147 18.64 -8.49 1.93
C ILE A 147 17.97 -9.79 2.39
N ASP A 148 16.64 -9.84 2.32
CA ASP A 148 15.88 -11.02 2.69
C ASP A 148 15.99 -12.12 1.62
N HIS A 149 16.81 -13.13 1.91
CA HIS A 149 17.04 -14.26 1.01
C HIS A 149 15.81 -15.18 0.83
N ASN A 150 14.90 -15.24 1.81
CA ASN A 150 13.66 -16.00 1.68
C ASN A 150 12.77 -15.35 0.63
N VAL A 151 12.63 -14.02 0.70
CA VAL A 151 11.91 -13.23 -0.31
C VAL A 151 12.53 -13.42 -1.70
N LEU A 152 13.86 -13.32 -1.84
CA LEU A 152 14.52 -13.54 -3.14
C LEU A 152 14.29 -14.95 -3.70
N HIS A 153 14.34 -15.98 -2.85
CA HIS A 153 14.08 -17.35 -3.27
C HIS A 153 12.67 -17.51 -3.84
N HIS A 154 11.66 -16.90 -3.20
CA HIS A 154 10.29 -16.90 -3.70
C HIS A 154 10.13 -16.11 -5.00
N LEU A 155 10.77 -14.94 -5.12
CA LEU A 155 10.81 -14.19 -6.37
C LEU A 155 11.36 -15.06 -7.51
N LYS A 156 12.43 -15.83 -7.25
CA LYS A 156 13.02 -16.71 -8.25
C LYS A 156 12.07 -17.82 -8.72
N ILE A 157 11.24 -18.35 -7.82
CA ILE A 157 10.21 -19.33 -8.20
C ILE A 157 9.12 -18.64 -9.04
N LEU A 158 8.62 -17.49 -8.61
CA LEU A 158 7.56 -16.75 -9.30
C LEU A 158 8.00 -16.25 -10.69
N SER A 159 9.28 -15.91 -10.85
CA SER A 159 9.82 -15.38 -12.10
C SER A 159 9.77 -16.40 -13.25
N SER A 160 9.76 -17.70 -12.95
CA SER A 160 9.68 -18.77 -13.95
C SER A 160 8.34 -18.82 -14.69
N ASN A 161 7.26 -18.43 -13.99
CA ASN A 161 5.90 -18.46 -14.52
C ASN A 161 5.43 -17.10 -15.07
N LYS A 162 6.29 -16.07 -15.03
CA LYS A 162 5.94 -14.71 -15.43
C LYS A 162 6.64 -14.28 -16.71
N SER A 163 5.91 -13.58 -17.57
CA SER A 163 6.47 -12.92 -18.75
C SER A 163 7.48 -11.85 -18.34
N MET A 164 8.44 -11.52 -19.22
CA MET A 164 9.41 -10.44 -18.96
C MET A 164 8.73 -9.13 -18.55
N LYS A 165 7.60 -8.81 -19.19
CA LYS A 165 6.80 -7.62 -18.91
C LYS A 165 6.31 -7.55 -17.45
N ASN A 166 5.88 -8.67 -16.87
CA ASN A 166 5.40 -8.75 -15.49
C ASN A 166 6.55 -8.81 -14.46
N ARG A 167 7.78 -8.97 -14.93
CA ARG A 167 9.00 -9.04 -14.11
C ARG A 167 9.76 -7.71 -14.08
N MET A 168 9.35 -6.74 -14.88
CA MET A 168 9.90 -5.38 -14.84
C MET A 168 9.42 -4.66 -13.59
N CYS A 169 10.36 -4.15 -12.80
CA CYS A 169 10.10 -3.42 -11.58
C CYS A 169 11.01 -2.18 -11.45
N VAL A 170 10.70 -1.36 -10.46
CA VAL A 170 11.57 -0.30 -9.96
C VAL A 170 11.94 -0.56 -8.52
N LEU A 171 13.09 -0.03 -8.09
CA LEU A 171 13.56 -0.09 -6.72
C LEU A 171 13.30 1.24 -6.03
N ALA A 172 12.33 1.29 -5.14
CA ALA A 172 12.04 2.44 -4.30
C ALA A 172 12.74 2.28 -2.95
N PHE A 173 13.36 3.35 -2.45
CA PHE A 173 13.96 3.36 -1.12
C PHE A 173 13.81 4.71 -0.44
N ASP A 174 13.63 4.65 0.88
CA ASP A 174 13.50 5.80 1.78
C ASP A 174 13.77 5.33 3.21
N GLU A 175 13.87 6.30 4.10
CA GLU A 175 14.19 6.15 5.51
C GLU A 175 12.97 6.40 6.38
N MET A 176 12.79 5.55 7.39
CA MET A 176 11.73 5.69 8.39
C MET A 176 12.34 6.00 9.76
N PRO A 177 11.95 7.10 10.43
CA PRO A 177 12.44 7.40 11.76
C PRO A 177 11.97 6.36 12.78
N LEU A 178 12.86 6.03 13.71
CA LEU A 178 12.69 5.09 14.81
C LEU A 178 12.95 5.79 16.14
N ARG A 179 12.50 5.16 17.23
CA ARG A 179 12.85 5.58 18.58
C ARG A 179 14.13 4.86 19.03
N PRO A 180 15.21 5.59 19.38
CA PRO A 180 16.40 5.01 19.99
C PRO A 180 16.03 4.21 21.25
N TYR A 181 16.33 2.92 21.27
CA TYR A 181 16.03 2.05 22.40
C TYR A 181 16.90 0.79 22.38
N PHE A 182 17.43 0.42 23.55
CA PHE A 182 18.18 -0.81 23.70
C PHE A 182 17.31 -1.90 24.32
N GLU A 183 17.33 -3.08 23.69
CA GLU A 183 16.66 -4.27 24.18
C GLU A 183 17.59 -5.47 24.05
N TYR A 184 17.63 -6.34 25.06
CA TYR A 184 18.38 -7.58 24.96
C TYR A 184 17.47 -8.68 24.41
N ASN A 185 17.80 -9.16 23.21
CA ASN A 185 17.13 -10.29 22.58
C ASN A 185 17.81 -11.60 23.04
N GLU A 186 17.18 -12.27 24.00
CA GLU A 186 17.67 -13.54 24.57
C GLU A 186 17.75 -14.68 23.53
N LEU A 187 16.93 -14.66 22.47
CA LEU A 187 16.90 -15.72 21.47
C LEU A 187 18.12 -15.68 20.56
N GLU A 188 18.54 -14.47 20.18
CA GLU A 188 19.66 -14.21 19.27
C GLU A 188 20.95 -13.84 20.03
N ASP A 189 20.90 -13.82 21.36
CA ASP A 189 21.98 -13.36 22.26
C ASP A 189 22.60 -12.04 21.78
N LYS A 190 21.74 -11.06 21.48
CA LYS A 190 22.15 -9.76 20.93
C LYS A 190 21.45 -8.60 21.61
N ILE A 191 22.18 -7.49 21.76
CA ILE A 191 21.58 -6.20 22.12
C ILE A 191 21.06 -5.55 20.83
N GLU A 192 19.76 -5.38 20.71
CA GLU A 192 19.08 -4.59 19.69
C GLU A 192 19.13 -3.10 20.08
N GLY A 193 19.16 -2.20 19.09
CA GLY A 193 19.29 -0.75 19.33
C GLY A 193 20.52 -0.11 18.70
N PHE A 194 21.49 -0.91 18.25
CA PHE A 194 22.66 -0.43 17.53
C PHE A 194 22.44 -0.42 16.01
N GLU A 195 23.20 0.44 15.32
CA GLU A 195 23.35 0.41 13.87
C GLU A 195 23.75 -1.00 13.40
N ASP A 196 23.02 -1.46 12.38
CA ASP A 196 23.13 -2.80 11.82
C ASP A 196 22.89 -2.72 10.32
N LEU A 197 24.01 -2.79 9.59
CA LEU A 197 24.06 -2.74 8.14
C LEU A 197 24.02 -4.17 7.53
N GLY A 198 23.52 -5.15 8.29
CA GLY A 198 23.42 -6.54 7.87
C GLY A 198 24.79 -7.14 7.54
N PRO A 199 25.01 -7.66 6.32
CA PRO A 199 26.32 -8.22 5.92
C PRO A 199 27.50 -7.25 6.00
N LEU A 200 27.25 -5.94 5.96
CA LEU A 200 28.29 -4.92 6.08
C LEU A 200 28.76 -4.70 7.53
N GLY A 201 28.07 -5.30 8.49
CA GLY A 201 28.43 -5.32 9.90
C GLY A 201 27.60 -4.40 10.76
N ARG A 202 27.93 -4.43 12.06
CA ARG A 202 27.28 -3.64 13.11
C ARG A 202 28.29 -2.66 13.70
N SER A 203 27.81 -1.49 14.10
CA SER A 203 28.64 -0.48 14.76
C SER A 203 28.09 -0.14 16.15
N GLN A 204 28.82 0.67 16.92
CA GLN A 204 28.38 1.09 18.27
C GLN A 204 27.50 2.35 18.23
N LYS A 205 27.07 2.79 17.05
CA LYS A 205 26.15 3.92 16.89
C LYS A 205 24.73 3.53 17.27
N ILE A 206 23.96 4.48 17.78
CA ILE A 206 22.60 4.22 18.26
C ILE A 206 21.66 4.39 17.08
N ALA A 207 20.98 3.32 16.68
CA ALA A 207 20.09 3.41 15.53
C ALA A 207 18.77 4.09 15.91
N ASP A 208 18.41 5.09 15.10
CA ASP A 208 17.21 5.91 15.21
C ASP A 208 16.48 6.02 13.87
N CYS A 209 16.91 5.26 12.88
CA CYS A 209 16.37 5.26 11.54
C CYS A 209 16.43 3.87 10.91
N ALA A 210 15.44 3.54 10.08
CA ALA A 210 15.41 2.34 9.25
C ALA A 210 15.41 2.71 7.76
N GLY A 211 16.46 2.36 7.03
CA GLY A 211 16.49 2.45 5.57
C GLY A 211 15.84 1.23 4.95
N VAL A 212 14.78 1.41 4.16
CA VAL A 212 13.98 0.32 3.58
C VAL A 212 14.02 0.35 2.06
N PHE A 213 14.24 -0.82 1.46
CA PHE A 213 14.33 -1.01 0.01
C PHE A 213 13.19 -1.92 -0.44
N MET A 214 12.36 -1.42 -1.36
CA MET A 214 11.15 -2.09 -1.83
C MET A 214 11.08 -2.08 -3.35
N ILE A 215 10.79 -3.24 -3.95
CA ILE A 215 10.51 -3.31 -5.39
C ILE A 215 9.03 -3.04 -5.68
N GLN A 216 8.75 -2.35 -6.77
CA GLN A 216 7.40 -2.09 -7.28
C GLN A 216 7.28 -2.54 -8.73
N GLY A 217 6.21 -3.26 -9.07
CA GLY A 217 5.98 -3.78 -10.43
C GLY A 217 5.44 -2.72 -11.40
N LEU A 218 6.04 -2.64 -12.58
CA LEU A 218 5.66 -1.64 -13.60
C LEU A 218 4.40 -2.04 -14.37
N ASN A 219 4.28 -3.31 -14.78
CA ASN A 219 3.09 -3.81 -15.48
C ASN A 219 2.07 -4.46 -14.53
N GLU A 220 2.56 -5.37 -13.71
CA GLU A 220 1.77 -6.04 -12.68
C GLU A 220 1.84 -5.23 -11.40
N LYS A 221 0.69 -4.96 -10.79
CA LYS A 221 0.59 -4.09 -9.61
C LYS A 221 0.99 -4.80 -8.34
N PHE A 222 2.28 -5.05 -8.15
CA PHE A 222 2.82 -5.63 -6.93
C PHE A 222 3.83 -4.71 -6.25
N LYS A 223 4.02 -4.89 -4.93
CA LYS A 223 5.12 -4.33 -4.15
C LYS A 223 5.71 -5.39 -3.24
N GLN A 224 6.99 -5.30 -2.93
CA GLN A 224 7.65 -6.25 -2.03
C GLN A 224 8.88 -5.62 -1.37
N PRO A 225 8.91 -5.46 -0.04
CA PRO A 225 10.13 -5.11 0.68
C PRO A 225 11.18 -6.20 0.49
N ILE A 226 12.40 -5.80 0.13
CA ILE A 226 13.52 -6.70 -0.20
C ILE A 226 14.61 -6.62 0.86
N ALA A 227 14.87 -5.43 1.38
CA ALA A 227 15.91 -5.22 2.37
C ALA A 227 15.55 -4.10 3.34
N TYR A 228 16.08 -4.17 4.55
CA TYR A 228 16.08 -3.04 5.48
C TYR A 228 17.37 -3.02 6.32
N TYR A 229 17.76 -1.85 6.78
CA TYR A 229 18.98 -1.60 7.53
C TYR A 229 18.70 -0.62 8.66
N PHE A 230 19.39 -0.73 9.79
CA PHE A 230 19.28 0.22 10.90
C PHE A 230 20.50 1.10 10.96
N VAL A 231 20.29 2.42 11.05
CA VAL A 231 21.34 3.44 11.06
C VAL A 231 21.06 4.54 12.07
N GLU A 232 22.13 5.24 12.43
CA GLU A 232 22.06 6.52 13.13
C GLU A 232 21.95 7.65 12.09
N ASP A 233 20.93 8.49 12.22
CA ASP A 233 20.50 9.56 11.33
C ASP A 233 20.14 9.10 9.89
N THR A 234 21.13 8.70 9.10
CA THR A 234 20.99 8.36 7.68
C THR A 234 22.09 7.40 7.21
N ILE A 235 21.79 6.62 6.16
CA ILE A 235 22.81 5.76 5.53
C ILE A 235 23.84 6.66 4.84
N SER A 236 25.12 6.52 5.20
CA SER A 236 26.20 7.24 4.53
C SER A 236 26.20 6.98 3.02
N SER A 237 26.46 8.01 2.21
CA SER A 237 26.38 7.98 0.74
C SER A 237 27.19 6.85 0.10
N GLU A 238 28.38 6.55 0.63
CA GLU A 238 29.26 5.47 0.16
C GLU A 238 28.62 4.09 0.39
N THR A 239 28.17 3.83 1.62
CA THR A 239 27.46 2.59 1.99
C THR A 239 26.15 2.46 1.22
N LEU A 240 25.40 3.54 1.05
CA LEU A 240 24.15 3.54 0.30
C LEU A 240 24.37 3.15 -1.17
N ALA A 241 25.42 3.68 -1.81
CA ALA A 241 25.79 3.28 -3.17
C ALA A 241 26.09 1.77 -3.28
N VAL A 242 26.80 1.21 -2.30
CA VAL A 242 27.06 -0.24 -2.23
C VAL A 242 25.76 -1.02 -2.08
N ILE A 243 24.90 -0.65 -1.12
CA ILE A 243 23.62 -1.31 -0.87
C ILE A 243 22.72 -1.28 -2.11
N ILE A 244 22.56 -0.12 -2.77
CA ILE A 244 21.75 0.01 -3.99
C ILE A 244 22.24 -0.99 -5.05
N LYS A 245 23.55 -1.06 -5.26
CA LYS A 245 24.15 -1.97 -6.26
C LYS A 245 23.92 -3.44 -5.90
N GLU A 246 24.06 -3.81 -4.63
CA GLU A 246 23.84 -5.18 -4.14
C GLU A 246 22.38 -5.60 -4.25
N VAL A 247 21.44 -4.73 -3.84
CA VAL A 247 19.99 -4.99 -3.95
C VAL A 247 19.60 -5.15 -5.42
N ILE A 248 20.11 -4.29 -6.32
CA ILE A 248 19.83 -4.40 -7.76
C ILE A 248 20.30 -5.75 -8.31
N LYS A 249 21.53 -6.15 -7.97
CA LYS A 249 22.09 -7.45 -8.39
C LYS A 249 21.29 -8.62 -7.84
N ALA A 250 20.96 -8.57 -6.56
CA ALA A 250 20.20 -9.62 -5.88
C ALA A 250 18.83 -9.84 -6.53
N VAL A 251 18.09 -8.77 -6.80
CA VAL A 251 16.78 -8.84 -7.47
C VAL A 251 16.93 -9.30 -8.92
N ASN A 252 17.91 -8.77 -9.68
CA ASN A 252 18.13 -9.18 -11.06
C ASN A 252 18.45 -10.68 -11.19
N ASN A 253 19.17 -11.26 -10.21
CA ASN A 253 19.49 -12.69 -10.17
C ASN A 253 18.26 -13.60 -9.92
N THR A 254 17.13 -13.06 -9.46
CA THR A 254 15.87 -13.81 -9.34
C THR A 254 15.14 -13.98 -10.67
N GLY A 255 15.50 -13.21 -11.71
CA GLY A 255 14.79 -13.14 -12.98
C GLY A 255 13.79 -11.98 -13.08
N TYR A 256 13.58 -11.25 -11.99
CA TYR A 256 13.02 -9.89 -12.03
C TYR A 256 14.04 -8.90 -12.60
N LYS A 257 13.59 -7.72 -13.03
CA LYS A 257 14.46 -6.72 -13.65
C LYS A 257 14.16 -5.32 -13.16
N ILE A 258 15.13 -4.71 -12.48
CA ILE A 258 15.04 -3.32 -12.05
C ILE A 258 15.38 -2.41 -13.23
N LEU A 259 14.44 -1.56 -13.62
CA LEU A 259 14.60 -0.58 -14.70
C LEU A 259 15.04 0.79 -14.17
N ALA A 260 14.58 1.16 -12.97
CA ALA A 260 14.85 2.46 -12.37
C ALA A 260 14.94 2.35 -10.85
N ILE A 261 15.65 3.30 -10.24
CA ILE A 261 15.56 3.59 -8.81
C ILE A 261 14.65 4.79 -8.57
N VAL A 262 13.96 4.82 -7.43
CA VAL A 262 13.10 5.92 -6.98
C VAL A 262 13.49 6.31 -5.55
N CYS A 263 13.82 7.58 -5.33
CA CYS A 263 14.17 8.13 -4.01
C CYS A 263 13.85 9.62 -3.91
N ASP A 264 13.95 10.21 -2.70
CA ASP A 264 13.92 11.66 -2.54
C ASP A 264 15.26 12.31 -2.93
N GLN A 265 15.36 13.64 -2.80
CA GLN A 265 16.60 14.40 -3.05
C GLN A 265 17.37 14.75 -1.76
N LYS A 266 17.33 13.91 -0.73
CA LYS A 266 18.22 14.10 0.42
C LYS A 266 19.68 14.10 -0.04
N PRO A 267 20.57 14.90 0.60
CA PRO A 267 21.98 15.00 0.21
C PRO A 267 22.70 13.64 0.11
N ALA A 268 22.44 12.72 1.05
CA ALA A 268 23.02 11.39 1.04
C ALA A 268 22.62 10.57 -0.21
N ASN A 269 21.35 10.64 -0.61
CA ASN A 269 20.81 9.97 -1.80
C ASN A 269 21.43 10.55 -3.08
N MET A 270 21.50 11.88 -3.20
CA MET A 270 22.11 12.55 -4.34
C MET A 270 23.60 12.18 -4.49
N GLN A 271 24.35 12.17 -3.38
CA GLN A 271 25.76 11.82 -3.40
C GLN A 271 25.98 10.33 -3.70
N ALA A 272 25.15 9.43 -3.16
CA ALA A 272 25.22 8.00 -3.49
C ALA A 272 25.00 7.75 -4.99
N ILE A 273 24.05 8.47 -5.60
CA ILE A 273 23.80 8.42 -7.05
C ILE A 273 25.02 8.94 -7.81
N ALA A 274 25.62 10.06 -7.40
CA ALA A 274 26.82 10.60 -8.04
C ALA A 274 27.99 9.59 -7.99
N ILE A 275 28.21 8.93 -6.85
CA ILE A 275 29.19 7.85 -6.70
C ILE A 275 28.91 6.70 -7.68
N LEU A 276 27.65 6.27 -7.79
CA LEU A 276 27.26 5.21 -8.73
C LEU A 276 27.51 5.62 -10.19
N GLN A 277 27.22 6.88 -10.56
CA GLN A 277 27.44 7.39 -11.92
C GLN A 277 28.93 7.45 -12.26
N GLU A 278 29.76 7.95 -11.34
CA GLU A 278 31.21 8.03 -11.51
C GLU A 278 31.84 6.64 -11.69
N GLN A 279 31.48 5.68 -10.82
CA GLN A 279 32.01 4.32 -10.88
C GLN A 279 31.61 3.57 -12.17
N CYS A 280 30.49 3.96 -12.78
CA CYS A 280 29.92 3.25 -13.93
C CYS A 280 30.19 3.94 -15.27
N GLY A 281 30.92 5.07 -15.28
CA GLY A 281 31.40 5.72 -16.51
C GLY A 281 30.31 6.07 -17.51
N THR A 282 29.13 6.49 -17.04
CA THR A 282 27.96 6.75 -17.90
C THR A 282 27.95 8.20 -18.38
N GLU A 283 27.81 8.43 -19.70
CA GLU A 283 27.75 9.79 -20.26
C GLU A 283 26.41 10.51 -19.98
N SER A 284 25.34 9.75 -19.72
CA SER A 284 24.01 10.30 -19.48
C SER A 284 23.76 10.59 -18.01
N LYS A 285 23.32 11.80 -17.69
CA LYS A 285 23.04 12.26 -16.32
C LYS A 285 21.85 11.58 -15.63
N ASN A 286 20.97 10.93 -16.39
CA ASN A 286 19.72 10.36 -15.88
C ASN A 286 19.80 8.85 -15.58
N CYS A 287 20.96 8.22 -15.71
CA CYS A 287 21.14 6.79 -15.44
C CYS A 287 22.56 6.43 -14.99
N PHE A 288 22.71 5.18 -14.56
CA PHE A 288 23.99 4.52 -14.32
C PHE A 288 23.89 3.04 -14.75
N MET A 289 25.03 2.34 -14.81
CA MET A 289 25.09 0.95 -15.24
C MET A 289 25.31 0.01 -14.06
N VAL A 290 24.48 -1.02 -13.90
CA VAL A 290 24.75 -2.14 -12.99
C VAL A 290 25.02 -3.39 -13.81
N ASP A 291 26.26 -3.86 -13.76
CA ASP A 291 26.79 -4.92 -14.63
C ASP A 291 26.64 -4.57 -16.12
N LYS A 292 25.60 -5.07 -16.81
CA LYS A 292 25.30 -4.75 -18.21
C LYS A 292 23.99 -4.00 -18.41
N ASP A 293 23.31 -3.68 -17.32
CA ASP A 293 21.97 -3.15 -17.33
C ASP A 293 21.96 -1.67 -17.00
N LYS A 294 21.26 -0.90 -17.82
CA LYS A 294 21.02 0.51 -17.55
C LYS A 294 19.92 0.65 -16.51
N VAL A 295 20.18 1.44 -15.47
CA VAL A 295 19.24 1.76 -14.40
C VAL A 295 19.01 3.28 -14.40
N PHE A 296 17.76 3.69 -14.63
CA PHE A 296 17.36 5.09 -14.64
C PHE A 296 17.19 5.63 -13.21
N ILE A 297 17.38 6.93 -13.05
CA ILE A 297 17.21 7.63 -11.78
C ILE A 297 15.91 8.43 -11.82
N VAL A 298 15.01 8.22 -10.87
CA VAL A 298 13.77 8.97 -10.73
C VAL A 298 13.72 9.55 -9.33
N TYR A 299 13.54 10.87 -9.22
CA TYR A 299 13.26 11.47 -7.93
C TYR A 299 11.75 11.50 -7.67
N ASP A 300 11.37 11.35 -6.41
CA ASP A 300 9.97 11.31 -5.99
C ASP A 300 9.24 12.61 -6.33
N VAL A 301 8.33 12.56 -7.30
CA VAL A 301 7.61 13.73 -7.80
C VAL A 301 6.80 14.44 -6.71
N PRO A 302 6.01 13.75 -5.85
CA PRO A 302 5.41 14.34 -4.66
C PRO A 302 6.41 15.13 -3.80
N TYR A 303 7.57 14.53 -3.47
CA TYR A 303 8.62 15.22 -2.74
C TYR A 303 9.14 16.45 -3.47
N LEU A 304 9.49 16.33 -4.76
CA LEU A 304 9.98 17.46 -5.56
C LEU A 304 8.97 18.60 -5.62
N PHE A 305 7.67 18.30 -5.76
CA PHE A 305 6.62 19.32 -5.81
C PHE A 305 6.48 20.08 -4.48
N LYS A 306 6.63 19.35 -3.37
CA LYS A 306 6.63 19.91 -2.03
C LYS A 306 7.84 20.82 -1.81
N GLU A 307 9.04 20.40 -2.23
CA GLU A 307 10.25 21.24 -2.17
C GLU A 307 10.10 22.48 -3.05
N LEU A 308 9.55 22.36 -4.25
CA LEU A 308 9.25 23.51 -5.11
C LEU A 308 8.34 24.53 -4.41
N ARG A 309 7.28 24.07 -3.73
CA ARG A 309 6.43 24.93 -2.91
C ARG A 309 7.22 25.58 -1.78
N ASN A 310 8.04 24.81 -1.06
CA ASN A 310 8.80 25.31 0.08
C ASN A 310 9.82 26.37 -0.33
N GLU A 311 10.51 26.18 -1.47
CA GLU A 311 11.41 27.16 -2.05
C GLU A 311 10.65 28.43 -2.47
N PHE A 312 9.47 28.30 -3.07
CA PHE A 312 8.66 29.47 -3.41
C PHE A 312 8.22 30.24 -2.16
N LEU A 313 7.80 29.54 -1.10
CA LEU A 313 7.46 30.11 0.19
C LEU A 313 8.65 30.84 0.82
N GLU A 314 9.82 30.21 0.86
CA GLU A 314 10.99 30.75 1.55
C GLU A 314 11.59 31.95 0.82
N LYS A 315 11.69 31.89 -0.51
CA LYS A 315 12.30 32.97 -1.30
C LYS A 315 11.27 34.08 -1.63
N GLY A 316 9.98 33.77 -1.57
CA GLY A 316 8.89 34.72 -1.75
C GLY A 316 8.62 35.14 -3.21
N LYS A 317 9.56 34.93 -4.13
CA LYS A 317 9.40 35.19 -5.57
C LYS A 317 9.99 34.05 -6.39
N MET A 318 9.28 33.69 -7.46
CA MET A 318 9.78 32.76 -8.48
C MET A 318 9.50 33.32 -9.88
N THR A 319 10.42 33.08 -10.80
CA THR A 319 10.21 33.37 -12.22
C THR A 319 10.02 32.08 -13.01
N MET A 320 9.24 32.13 -14.09
CA MET A 320 9.07 31.01 -15.01
C MET A 320 8.60 31.54 -16.36
N ASN A 321 9.30 31.17 -17.45
CA ASN A 321 9.04 31.64 -18.81
C ASN A 321 8.93 33.17 -18.94
N GLY A 322 9.72 33.91 -18.15
CA GLY A 322 9.72 35.37 -18.14
C GLY A 322 8.58 36.01 -17.33
N MET A 323 7.66 35.23 -16.76
CA MET A 323 6.65 35.70 -15.80
C MET A 323 7.20 35.62 -14.38
N THR A 324 6.67 36.44 -13.47
CA THR A 324 7.05 36.50 -12.06
C THR A 324 5.87 36.21 -11.15
N ALA A 325 5.97 35.16 -10.35
CA ALA A 325 5.02 34.85 -9.29
C ALA A 325 5.53 35.38 -7.94
N ARG A 326 4.62 35.94 -7.15
CA ARG A 326 4.92 36.44 -5.81
C ARG A 326 4.10 35.70 -4.77
N TRP A 327 4.75 35.25 -3.70
CA TRP A 327 4.07 34.57 -2.60
C TRP A 327 3.08 35.50 -1.89
N THR A 328 3.39 36.80 -1.83
CA THR A 328 2.51 37.84 -1.29
C THR A 328 1.14 37.86 -1.97
N ASN A 329 1.07 37.59 -3.28
CA ASN A 329 -0.20 37.54 -4.00
C ASN A 329 -1.08 36.38 -3.51
N ILE A 330 -0.46 35.26 -3.11
CA ILE A 330 -1.16 34.11 -2.52
C ILE A 330 -1.60 34.42 -1.08
N GLU A 331 -0.77 35.11 -0.30
CA GLU A 331 -1.11 35.59 1.05
C GLU A 331 -2.30 36.54 1.04
N GLU A 332 -2.27 37.57 0.20
CA GLU A 332 -3.36 38.53 0.03
C GLU A 332 -4.65 37.85 -0.42
N PHE A 333 -4.55 36.95 -1.40
CA PHE A 333 -5.68 36.16 -1.86
C PHE A 333 -6.33 35.37 -0.72
N LEU A 334 -5.53 34.71 0.11
CA LEU A 334 -6.05 33.94 1.23
C LEU A 334 -6.72 34.85 2.27
N GLN A 335 -6.10 35.98 2.62
CA GLN A 335 -6.65 36.93 3.61
C GLN A 335 -8.02 37.47 3.19
N GLU A 336 -8.22 37.77 1.90
CA GLU A 336 -9.50 38.28 1.39
C GLU A 336 -10.58 37.19 1.25
N ASN A 337 -10.19 35.91 1.13
CA ASN A 337 -11.09 34.82 0.74
C ASN A 337 -11.18 33.66 1.74
N GLU A 338 -10.54 33.75 2.91
CA GLU A 338 -10.43 32.65 3.90
C GLU A 338 -11.80 32.05 4.27
N LEU A 339 -12.84 32.87 4.38
CA LEU A 339 -14.20 32.45 4.75
C LEU A 339 -14.91 31.61 3.66
N TYR A 340 -14.45 31.66 2.41
CA TYR A 340 -15.11 31.00 1.27
C TYR A 340 -14.37 29.74 0.80
N LEU A 341 -13.17 29.48 1.33
CA LEU A 341 -12.32 28.36 0.95
C LEU A 341 -12.45 27.20 1.96
N HIS A 342 -13.18 26.15 1.58
CA HIS A 342 -13.41 24.99 2.45
C HIS A 342 -12.21 24.02 2.58
N LYS A 343 -11.21 24.11 1.70
CA LYS A 343 -10.03 23.24 1.69
C LYS A 343 -8.75 23.94 2.14
N ILE A 344 -8.69 25.24 1.97
CA ILE A 344 -7.47 26.02 2.14
C ILE A 344 -7.59 26.81 3.44
N SER A 345 -6.51 26.80 4.19
CA SER A 345 -6.37 27.42 5.50
C SER A 345 -5.01 28.10 5.59
N SER A 346 -4.79 28.86 6.67
CA SER A 346 -3.49 29.44 7.00
C SER A 346 -2.33 28.43 6.93
N ALA A 347 -2.56 27.16 7.31
CA ALA A 347 -1.57 26.07 7.20
C ALA A 347 -1.05 25.81 5.77
N HIS A 348 -1.73 26.27 4.72
CA HIS A 348 -1.24 26.14 3.35
C HIS A 348 -0.19 27.18 3.02
N VAL A 349 -0.39 28.42 3.50
CA VAL A 349 0.40 29.60 3.15
C VAL A 349 1.50 29.86 4.19
N THR A 350 1.20 29.64 5.46
CA THR A 350 2.14 29.73 6.59
C THR A 350 2.20 28.38 7.33
N PRO A 351 2.73 27.32 6.68
CA PRO A 351 2.82 26.00 7.30
C PRO A 351 3.84 25.97 8.45
N THR A 352 3.52 25.22 9.51
CA THR A 352 4.51 24.72 10.48
C THR A 352 5.49 23.75 9.81
N ASP A 353 6.60 23.41 10.48
CA ASP A 353 7.61 22.52 9.89
C ASP A 353 7.06 21.11 9.56
N ASP A 354 6.13 20.58 10.36
CA ASP A 354 5.46 19.32 10.06
C ASP A 354 4.48 19.44 8.88
N GLU A 355 3.81 20.59 8.75
CA GLU A 355 2.89 20.86 7.65
C GLU A 355 3.63 21.11 6.34
N LYS A 356 4.88 21.62 6.39
CA LYS A 356 5.75 21.72 5.21
C LYS A 356 6.01 20.35 4.60
N LEU A 357 6.04 19.29 5.41
CA LEU A 357 6.28 17.91 4.97
C LEU A 357 5.05 17.26 4.31
N THR A 358 3.87 17.86 4.43
CA THR A 358 2.61 17.27 3.94
C THR A 358 2.28 17.71 2.52
N ILE A 359 2.34 16.77 1.56
CA ILE A 359 2.07 17.02 0.13
C ILE A 359 0.68 17.59 -0.15
N ARG A 360 -0.33 17.24 0.66
CA ARG A 360 -1.70 17.73 0.49
C ARG A 360 -1.74 19.26 0.44
N TYR A 361 -1.04 19.93 1.34
CA TYR A 361 -1.02 21.40 1.40
C TYR A 361 -0.42 22.01 0.14
N ALA A 362 0.67 21.45 -0.37
CA ALA A 362 1.29 21.93 -1.61
C ALA A 362 0.37 21.70 -2.82
N ALA A 363 -0.22 20.51 -2.94
CA ALA A 363 -1.10 20.15 -4.07
C ALA A 363 -2.44 20.90 -4.07
N GLU A 364 -3.01 21.22 -2.90
CA GLU A 364 -4.25 22.01 -2.81
C GLU A 364 -3.99 23.49 -3.07
N LEU A 365 -2.85 24.03 -2.60
CA LEU A 365 -2.47 25.42 -2.81
C LEU A 365 -2.08 25.71 -4.27
N LEU A 366 -1.20 24.88 -4.84
CA LEU A 366 -0.71 25.03 -6.20
C LEU A 366 -1.63 24.28 -7.19
N SER A 367 -2.90 24.68 -7.24
CA SER A 367 -3.94 24.00 -8.02
C SER A 367 -4.59 24.92 -9.06
N HIS A 368 -5.12 24.33 -10.14
CA HIS A 368 -5.90 25.07 -11.15
C HIS A 368 -7.07 25.85 -10.54
N THR A 369 -7.69 25.35 -9.45
CA THR A 369 -8.75 26.09 -8.76
C THR A 369 -8.22 27.40 -8.19
N ILE A 370 -7.03 27.38 -7.57
CA ILE A 370 -6.40 28.59 -7.02
C ILE A 370 -5.93 29.54 -8.11
N SER A 371 -5.36 29.01 -9.20
CA SER A 371 -5.07 29.82 -10.39
C SER A 371 -6.32 30.57 -10.89
N GLY A 372 -7.45 29.87 -11.03
CA GLY A 372 -8.70 30.48 -11.48
C GLY A 372 -9.19 31.58 -10.53
N MET A 373 -9.05 31.38 -9.22
CA MET A 373 -9.46 32.38 -8.23
C MET A 373 -8.53 33.60 -8.19
N LEU A 374 -7.21 33.39 -8.33
CA LEU A 374 -6.24 34.48 -8.47
C LEU A 374 -6.52 35.35 -9.71
N LYS A 375 -6.90 34.72 -10.84
CA LYS A 375 -7.34 35.44 -12.05
C LYS A 375 -8.63 36.23 -11.84
N LEU A 376 -9.58 35.71 -11.06
CA LEU A 376 -10.81 36.43 -10.74
C LEU A 376 -10.53 37.64 -9.84
N MET A 377 -9.62 37.48 -8.88
CA MET A 377 -9.20 38.56 -7.98
C MET A 377 -8.51 39.69 -8.74
N SER A 378 -7.68 39.36 -9.74
CA SER A 378 -7.03 40.38 -10.57
C SER A 378 -8.05 41.22 -11.36
N CYS A 379 -9.16 40.64 -11.80
CA CYS A 379 -10.25 41.37 -12.46
C CYS A 379 -11.09 42.23 -11.51
N ALA A 380 -11.06 41.94 -10.21
CA ALA A 380 -11.88 42.62 -9.20
C ALA A 380 -11.18 43.82 -8.55
N LYS A 381 -9.83 43.84 -8.52
CA LYS A 381 -9.06 44.98 -8.00
C LYS A 381 -9.02 46.10 -9.07
N GLU A 382 -9.54 47.28 -8.73
CA GLU A 382 -9.48 48.49 -9.56
C GLU A 382 -8.08 49.18 -9.52
N GLU A 383 -7.17 48.74 -8.63
CA GLU A 383 -5.81 49.27 -8.48
C GLU A 383 -4.75 48.48 -9.29
N PHE A 384 -3.69 49.19 -9.67
CA PHE A 384 -2.71 48.95 -10.75
C PHE A 384 -1.88 47.62 -10.76
N ASP A 385 -2.18 46.60 -9.95
CA ASP A 385 -1.38 45.35 -9.83
C ASP A 385 -2.06 44.11 -10.45
N CYS A 386 -2.97 44.29 -11.41
CA CYS A 386 -3.68 43.18 -12.07
C CYS A 386 -2.73 42.19 -12.77
N ASP A 387 -1.67 42.70 -13.41
CA ASP A 387 -0.70 41.88 -14.16
C ASP A 387 0.07 40.93 -13.23
N ASP A 388 0.45 41.38 -12.02
CA ASP A 388 1.20 40.57 -11.05
C ASP A 388 0.41 39.34 -10.57
N PHE A 389 -0.91 39.50 -10.34
CA PHE A 389 -1.79 38.39 -9.96
C PHE A 389 -2.02 37.42 -11.13
N ILE A 390 -2.12 37.93 -12.36
CA ILE A 390 -2.27 37.09 -13.57
C ILE A 390 -1.02 36.24 -13.80
N GLU A 391 0.17 36.82 -13.66
CA GLU A 391 1.44 36.09 -13.77
C GLU A 391 1.54 35.00 -12.71
N THR A 392 1.26 35.35 -11.44
CA THR A 392 1.24 34.37 -10.34
C THR A 392 0.26 33.24 -10.61
N ALA A 393 -0.96 33.56 -11.04
CA ALA A 393 -1.97 32.57 -11.37
C ALA A 393 -1.56 31.65 -12.52
N THR A 394 -0.90 32.19 -13.53
CA THR A 394 -0.43 31.42 -14.70
C THR A 394 0.67 30.45 -14.30
N ILE A 395 1.61 30.89 -13.47
CA ILE A 395 2.66 30.03 -12.92
C ILE A 395 2.05 28.92 -12.05
N VAL A 396 1.09 29.24 -11.17
CA VAL A 396 0.39 28.22 -10.35
C VAL A 396 -0.32 27.17 -11.21
N ASP A 397 -0.92 27.58 -12.33
CA ASP A 397 -1.58 26.65 -13.26
C ASP A 397 -0.58 25.72 -13.94
N GLU A 398 0.55 26.26 -14.40
CA GLU A 398 1.63 25.47 -15.00
C GLU A 398 2.23 24.45 -14.03
N LEU A 399 2.34 24.80 -12.75
CA LEU A 399 2.80 23.87 -11.71
C LEU A 399 1.78 22.74 -11.45
N ASP A 400 0.48 23.05 -11.39
CA ASP A 400 -0.59 22.03 -11.25
C ASP A 400 -0.56 21.06 -12.44
N GLN A 401 -0.41 21.59 -13.67
CA GLN A 401 -0.30 20.77 -14.87
C GLN A 401 0.97 19.91 -14.87
N LEU A 402 2.13 20.47 -14.53
CA LEU A 402 3.39 19.74 -14.37
C LEU A 402 3.22 18.55 -13.42
N PHE A 403 2.59 18.76 -12.26
CA PHE A 403 2.34 17.71 -11.28
C PHE A 403 1.40 16.62 -11.81
N ASP A 404 0.33 17.00 -12.51
CA ASP A 404 -0.63 16.05 -13.09
C ASP A 404 -0.01 15.18 -14.21
N TYR A 405 0.93 15.73 -15.00
CA TYR A 405 1.67 15.00 -16.04
C TYR A 405 2.80 14.11 -15.50
N THR A 406 3.13 14.21 -14.22
CA THR A 406 4.26 13.48 -13.61
C THR A 406 3.86 12.52 -12.50
N ASN A 407 2.70 12.68 -11.85
CA ASN A 407 2.29 11.87 -10.69
C ASN A 407 1.20 10.82 -10.95
N GLY A 408 0.48 10.87 -12.08
CA GLY A 408 -0.57 9.87 -12.41
C GLY A 408 -1.76 9.83 -11.41
N ALA A 409 -2.77 8.99 -11.67
CA ALA A 409 -4.00 8.94 -10.86
C ALA A 409 -3.99 7.79 -9.84
N SER A 410 -4.41 8.06 -8.59
CA SER A 410 -4.46 7.04 -7.52
C SER A 410 -5.51 5.95 -7.77
N ASN A 411 -6.63 6.31 -8.42
CA ASN A 411 -7.69 5.39 -8.77
C ASN A 411 -8.39 5.81 -10.07
N LYS A 412 -9.19 4.89 -10.64
CA LYS A 412 -9.91 5.13 -11.90
C LYS A 412 -10.91 6.30 -11.80
N GLU A 413 -11.44 6.55 -10.60
CA GLU A 413 -12.41 7.62 -10.35
C GLU A 413 -11.76 9.01 -10.28
N LYS A 414 -10.47 9.10 -9.95
CA LYS A 414 -9.67 10.33 -9.96
C LYS A 414 -9.04 10.63 -11.32
N ILE A 415 -9.27 9.79 -12.33
CA ILE A 415 -9.04 10.13 -13.74
C ILE A 415 -10.13 11.13 -14.18
N LYS A 416 -10.16 12.32 -13.54
CA LYS A 416 -11.16 13.38 -13.77
C LYS A 416 -10.58 14.53 -14.59
N LYS A 417 -9.27 14.79 -14.48
CA LYS A 417 -8.55 15.71 -15.36
C LYS A 417 -7.96 14.94 -16.53
N ALA A 418 -8.12 15.42 -17.76
CA ALA A 418 -7.65 14.73 -18.97
C ALA A 418 -6.13 14.45 -18.98
N GLN A 419 -5.38 15.10 -18.08
CA GLN A 419 -3.93 15.11 -17.94
C GLN A 419 -3.42 14.06 -16.94
N ARG A 420 -4.08 13.92 -15.77
CA ARG A 420 -3.75 12.95 -14.71
C ARG A 420 -4.22 11.52 -15.08
N LYS A 421 -3.51 10.87 -16.01
CA LYS A 421 -3.80 9.51 -16.52
C LYS A 421 -2.51 8.74 -16.82
N PRO A 422 -2.56 7.42 -17.01
CA PRO A 422 -1.38 6.67 -17.43
C PRO A 422 -0.81 7.19 -18.77
N CYS A 423 0.52 7.22 -18.87
CA CYS A 423 1.22 7.53 -20.12
C CYS A 423 0.98 6.42 -21.15
N SER A 424 0.78 6.79 -22.42
CA SER A 424 0.49 5.88 -23.53
C SER A 424 0.92 6.50 -24.85
N PHE A 425 0.95 5.73 -25.94
CA PHE A 425 1.21 6.26 -27.28
C PHE A 425 0.23 7.35 -27.74
N LYS A 426 -0.97 7.38 -27.18
CA LYS A 426 -2.02 8.35 -27.54
C LYS A 426 -2.07 9.55 -26.61
N SER A 427 -1.29 9.55 -25.52
CA SER A 427 -1.29 10.65 -24.57
C SER A 427 -0.20 11.66 -24.92
N ASN A 428 -0.43 12.92 -24.57
CA ASN A 428 0.52 14.00 -24.83
C ASN A 428 1.69 14.04 -23.84
N HIS A 429 1.86 13.01 -22.99
CA HIS A 429 2.82 13.03 -21.88
C HIS A 429 4.24 13.32 -22.35
N VAL A 430 4.72 12.60 -23.38
CA VAL A 430 6.09 12.78 -23.90
C VAL A 430 6.31 14.20 -24.42
N ALA A 431 5.32 14.77 -25.12
CA ALA A 431 5.41 16.14 -25.61
C ALA A 431 5.46 17.15 -24.46
N MET A 432 4.59 16.96 -23.46
CA MET A 432 4.55 17.82 -22.27
C MET A 432 5.81 17.69 -21.43
N TRP A 433 6.39 16.50 -21.28
CA TRP A 433 7.64 16.31 -20.55
C TRP A 433 8.79 17.08 -21.19
N ARG A 434 8.89 17.08 -22.52
CA ARG A 434 9.89 17.89 -23.23
C ARG A 434 9.65 19.39 -23.09
N GLN A 435 8.40 19.82 -23.21
CA GLN A 435 8.03 21.21 -22.97
C GLN A 435 8.40 21.65 -21.54
N TYR A 436 8.10 20.83 -20.54
CA TYR A 436 8.42 21.15 -19.15
C TYR A 436 9.91 21.07 -18.85
N GLN A 437 10.68 20.20 -19.52
CA GLN A 437 12.15 20.25 -19.43
C GLN A 437 12.68 21.63 -19.83
N GLU A 438 12.17 22.21 -20.93
CA GLU A 438 12.54 23.56 -21.36
C GLU A 438 12.03 24.62 -20.38
N THR A 439 10.75 24.60 -20.02
CA THR A 439 10.16 25.56 -19.07
C THR A 439 10.90 25.58 -17.74
N LEU A 440 11.26 24.42 -17.19
CA LEU A 440 11.94 24.32 -15.90
C LEU A 440 13.35 24.92 -15.93
N THR A 441 14.03 24.98 -17.08
CA THR A 441 15.33 25.69 -17.18
C THR A 441 15.21 27.19 -16.98
N THR A 442 14.00 27.74 -17.11
CA THR A 442 13.73 29.16 -16.89
C THR A 442 13.27 29.47 -15.46
N VAL A 443 13.14 28.44 -14.61
CA VAL A 443 12.65 28.62 -13.24
C VAL A 443 13.79 29.10 -12.35
N GLU A 444 13.62 30.29 -11.79
CA GLU A 444 14.56 30.85 -10.81
C GLU A 444 13.80 31.33 -9.58
N PHE A 445 14.33 31.00 -8.39
CA PHE A 445 13.83 31.53 -7.13
C PHE A 445 14.68 32.73 -6.74
N LEU A 446 14.02 33.84 -6.41
CA LEU A 446 14.68 35.14 -6.24
C LEU A 446 14.68 35.57 -4.79
N VAL A 447 15.85 35.92 -4.26
CA VAL A 447 16.00 36.65 -2.98
C VAL A 447 16.61 38.01 -3.28
N ASP A 448 15.95 39.08 -2.86
CA ASP A 448 16.37 40.47 -3.16
C ASP A 448 16.62 40.72 -4.67
N GLY A 449 15.92 39.98 -5.54
CA GLY A 449 16.04 40.06 -6.99
C GLY A 449 17.20 39.24 -7.59
N LEU A 450 17.94 38.48 -6.79
CA LEU A 450 19.02 37.61 -7.26
C LEU A 450 18.60 36.14 -7.31
N PRO A 451 18.93 35.41 -8.40
CA PRO A 451 18.69 33.97 -8.49
C PRO A 451 19.43 33.19 -7.43
N THR A 452 18.77 32.19 -6.87
CA THR A 452 19.33 31.24 -5.90
C THR A 452 19.50 29.85 -6.52
N PRO A 453 20.56 29.10 -6.17
CA PRO A 453 20.71 27.73 -6.61
C PRO A 453 19.55 26.87 -6.09
N ASN A 454 18.97 26.04 -6.95
CA ASN A 454 17.87 25.16 -6.56
C ASN A 454 18.06 23.75 -7.14
N THR A 455 18.18 22.77 -6.24
CA THR A 455 18.35 21.35 -6.58
C THR A 455 17.05 20.64 -6.96
N CYS A 456 15.88 21.15 -6.53
CA CYS A 456 14.57 20.58 -6.84
C CYS A 456 14.20 20.72 -8.32
N VAL A 457 14.55 21.85 -8.95
CA VAL A 457 14.34 22.08 -10.38
C VAL A 457 15.20 21.13 -11.21
N GLU A 458 16.49 20.99 -10.85
CA GLU A 458 17.39 20.02 -11.49
C GLU A 458 16.87 18.58 -11.34
N GLY A 459 16.33 18.24 -10.17
CA GLY A 459 15.69 16.96 -9.89
C GLY A 459 14.48 16.67 -10.78
N TYR A 460 13.64 17.67 -11.00
CA TYR A 460 12.51 17.58 -11.92
C TYR A 460 12.95 17.36 -13.37
N ILE A 461 13.93 18.14 -13.84
CA ILE A 461 14.45 18.00 -15.22
C ILE A 461 15.04 16.61 -15.43
N LEU A 462 15.84 16.12 -14.48
CA LEU A 462 16.39 14.76 -14.52
C LEU A 462 15.27 13.72 -14.53
N THR A 463 14.27 13.88 -13.66
CA THR A 463 13.13 12.96 -13.57
C THR A 463 12.33 12.92 -14.86
N LEU A 464 12.01 14.07 -15.47
CA LEU A 464 11.31 14.13 -16.77
C LEU A 464 12.12 13.43 -17.87
N THR A 465 13.44 13.62 -17.88
CA THR A 465 14.34 12.95 -18.82
C THR A 465 14.29 11.43 -18.63
N SER A 466 14.34 10.96 -17.39
CA SER A 466 14.17 9.54 -17.05
C SER A 466 12.80 9.00 -17.43
N LEU A 467 11.70 9.73 -17.18
CA LEU A 467 10.34 9.29 -17.55
C LEU A 467 10.21 9.06 -19.06
N GLU A 468 10.78 9.97 -19.85
CA GLU A 468 10.80 9.82 -21.31
C GLU A 468 11.59 8.58 -21.75
N ASP A 469 12.81 8.39 -21.24
CA ASP A 469 13.66 7.25 -21.62
C ASP A 469 13.10 5.91 -21.12
N ILE A 470 12.57 5.88 -19.89
CA ILE A 470 11.85 4.73 -19.33
C ILE A 470 10.69 4.36 -20.25
N TRP A 471 9.88 5.34 -20.68
CA TRP A 471 8.76 5.06 -21.58
C TRP A 471 9.24 4.48 -22.91
N ARG A 472 10.33 5.02 -23.50
CA ARG A 472 10.93 4.48 -24.73
C ARG A 472 11.39 3.02 -24.56
N GLU A 473 12.01 2.67 -23.43
CA GLU A 473 12.42 1.27 -23.16
C GLU A 473 11.23 0.34 -22.94
N LEU A 474 10.23 0.78 -22.18
CA LEU A 474 9.01 0.00 -21.94
C LEU A 474 8.22 -0.26 -23.23
N VAL A 475 8.18 0.72 -24.14
CA VAL A 475 7.59 0.58 -25.47
C VAL A 475 8.25 -0.56 -26.25
N LYS A 476 9.59 -0.64 -26.24
CA LYS A 476 10.34 -1.74 -26.90
C LYS A 476 9.98 -3.11 -26.31
N LEU A 477 9.65 -3.15 -25.02
CA LEU A 477 9.22 -4.36 -24.30
C LEU A 477 7.71 -4.66 -24.45
N GLY A 478 6.98 -3.91 -25.27
CA GLY A 478 5.55 -4.15 -25.53
C GLY A 478 4.61 -3.63 -24.45
N PHE A 479 5.03 -2.63 -23.66
CA PHE A 479 4.13 -1.88 -22.79
C PHE A 479 3.15 -1.03 -23.60
N LYS A 480 1.91 -0.98 -23.13
CA LYS A 480 0.84 -0.16 -23.74
C LYS A 480 0.54 1.10 -22.94
N LEU A 481 0.77 1.00 -21.62
CA LEU A 481 0.52 2.03 -20.64
C LEU A 481 1.68 2.01 -19.64
N LEU A 482 2.03 3.19 -19.15
CA LEU A 482 2.91 3.39 -18.01
C LEU A 482 2.15 4.17 -16.94
N ASP A 483 2.03 3.59 -15.76
CA ASP A 483 1.41 4.26 -14.63
C ASP A 483 2.47 4.98 -13.79
N LEU A 484 2.42 6.30 -13.81
CA LEU A 484 3.42 7.16 -13.16
C LEU A 484 3.38 7.04 -11.63
N ARG A 485 2.26 6.60 -11.06
CA ARG A 485 2.15 6.24 -9.63
C ARG A 485 3.10 5.14 -9.19
N THR A 486 3.62 4.34 -10.12
CA THR A 486 4.61 3.29 -9.80
C THR A 486 6.03 3.84 -9.72
N LEU A 487 6.24 5.09 -10.13
CA LEU A 487 7.53 5.78 -10.21
C LEU A 487 7.65 6.85 -9.11
N ASN A 488 6.96 6.65 -7.99
CA ASN A 488 7.02 7.52 -6.81
C ASN A 488 7.14 6.67 -5.52
N LEU A 489 7.32 7.32 -4.38
CA LEU A 489 7.50 6.68 -3.08
C LEU A 489 6.20 6.43 -2.31
N ASP A 490 5.02 6.74 -2.86
CA ASP A 490 3.74 6.64 -2.15
C ASP A 490 3.50 5.22 -1.61
N ALA A 491 3.81 4.19 -2.40
CA ALA A 491 3.64 2.80 -1.97
C ALA A 491 4.55 2.43 -0.78
N LEU A 492 5.77 2.99 -0.72
CA LEU A 492 6.73 2.78 0.37
C LEU A 492 6.29 3.57 1.61
N GLN A 493 5.82 4.80 1.43
CA GLN A 493 5.26 5.59 2.53
C GLN A 493 3.98 4.96 3.10
N ASN A 494 3.15 4.32 2.28
CA ASN A 494 1.98 3.58 2.74
C ASN A 494 2.38 2.33 3.54
N LEU A 495 3.50 1.69 3.19
CA LEU A 495 4.09 0.64 4.02
C LEU A 495 4.51 1.22 5.38
N PHE A 496 5.25 2.34 5.43
CA PHE A 496 5.64 2.97 6.70
C PHE A 496 4.44 3.31 7.58
N ALA A 497 3.38 3.89 7.01
CA ALA A 497 2.14 4.16 7.74
C ALA A 497 1.52 2.88 8.33
N SER A 498 1.53 1.79 7.56
CA SER A 498 1.05 0.47 8.02
C SER A 498 1.91 -0.07 9.16
N LEU A 499 3.24 0.07 9.09
CA LEU A 499 4.16 -0.36 10.15
C LEU A 499 3.92 0.42 11.45
N HIS A 500 3.80 1.74 11.37
CA HIS A 500 3.44 2.57 12.54
C HIS A 500 2.13 2.10 13.17
N GLN A 501 1.09 1.86 12.36
CA GLN A 501 -0.21 1.41 12.84
C GLN A 501 -0.14 0.05 13.56
N ILE A 502 0.70 -0.88 13.08
CA ILE A 502 0.91 -2.20 13.71
C ILE A 502 1.56 -2.03 15.11
N CYS A 503 2.45 -1.06 15.28
CA CYS A 503 3.16 -0.81 16.53
C CYS A 503 2.32 -0.09 17.60
N GLY A 504 1.25 0.61 17.23
CA GLY A 504 0.39 1.37 18.15
C GLY A 504 0.39 2.87 17.89
N THR A 505 -0.31 3.67 18.72
CA THR A 505 -0.56 5.10 18.46
C THR A 505 0.69 5.99 18.56
N ASP A 506 0.87 6.86 17.56
CA ASP A 506 1.65 8.13 17.48
C ASP A 506 3.11 8.18 17.95
N THR A 507 3.71 7.08 18.39
CA THR A 507 5.14 7.04 18.73
C THR A 507 5.96 6.31 17.67
N LEU A 508 7.17 6.82 17.41
CA LEU A 508 8.15 6.13 16.57
C LEU A 508 8.45 4.72 17.15
N PRO A 509 8.48 3.67 16.31
CA PRO A 509 8.72 2.31 16.78
C PRO A 509 10.19 2.13 17.17
N THR A 510 10.46 1.23 18.11
CA THR A 510 11.83 0.74 18.33
C THR A 510 12.28 -0.18 17.19
N ILE A 511 13.57 -0.51 17.14
CA ILE A 511 14.11 -1.50 16.19
C ILE A 511 13.42 -2.87 16.32
N THR A 512 13.18 -3.31 17.55
CA THR A 512 12.47 -4.55 17.84
C THR A 512 11.05 -4.51 17.27
N GLU A 513 10.31 -3.45 17.60
CA GLU A 513 8.93 -3.23 17.15
C GLU A 513 8.85 -3.14 15.63
N PHE A 514 9.78 -2.42 15.00
CA PHE A 514 9.90 -2.32 13.55
C PHE A 514 10.13 -3.69 12.92
N THR A 515 11.07 -4.49 13.43
CA THR A 515 11.37 -5.83 12.89
C THR A 515 10.15 -6.73 12.97
N TYR A 516 9.43 -6.71 14.10
CA TYR A 516 8.17 -7.43 14.24
C TYR A 516 7.08 -6.92 13.29
N ALA A 517 6.96 -5.60 13.14
CA ALA A 517 5.99 -4.98 12.23
C ALA A 517 6.31 -5.29 10.77
N MET A 518 7.57 -5.30 10.37
CA MET A 518 8.02 -5.69 9.03
C MET A 518 7.67 -7.14 8.73
N LYS A 519 7.95 -8.05 9.68
CA LYS A 519 7.48 -9.44 9.59
C LYS A 519 5.99 -9.44 9.32
N ILE A 520 5.18 -8.81 10.17
CA ILE A 520 3.71 -8.80 10.00
C ILE A 520 3.26 -8.13 8.69
N GLY A 521 3.89 -7.03 8.30
CA GLY A 521 3.54 -6.23 7.13
C GLY A 521 3.74 -7.00 5.83
N VAL A 522 4.86 -7.73 5.69
CA VAL A 522 5.09 -8.65 4.55
C VAL A 522 4.11 -9.82 4.56
N LEU A 523 3.60 -10.16 5.73
CA LEU A 523 2.83 -11.38 5.99
C LEU A 523 1.30 -11.18 5.87
N SER A 524 0.78 -9.97 6.09
CA SER A 524 -0.65 -9.67 5.98
C SER A 524 -0.95 -8.82 4.76
N GLU A 525 -1.62 -9.38 3.75
CA GLU A 525 -2.26 -8.61 2.66
C GLU A 525 -3.34 -7.63 3.18
N PHE A 526 -3.80 -7.83 4.41
CA PHE A 526 -4.84 -7.05 5.07
C PHE A 526 -4.25 -5.96 5.97
N SER A 527 -3.59 -4.96 5.38
CA SER A 527 -3.39 -3.70 6.09
C SER A 527 -4.71 -2.91 6.03
N PRO A 528 -5.37 -2.62 7.17
CA PRO A 528 -6.56 -1.78 7.16
C PRO A 528 -6.17 -0.38 6.71
N HIS A 529 -6.76 0.10 5.61
CA HIS A 529 -6.60 1.49 5.21
C HIS A 529 -7.13 2.40 6.33
N ASN A 530 -6.29 3.32 6.83
CA ASN A 530 -6.73 4.38 7.72
C ASN A 530 -7.38 5.50 6.88
N PRO A 531 -8.71 5.72 6.96
CA PRO A 531 -9.37 6.80 6.22
C PRO A 531 -8.90 8.19 6.63
N ALA A 532 -8.24 8.32 7.80
CA ALA A 532 -7.68 9.56 8.29
C ALA A 532 -6.25 9.84 7.81
N SER A 533 -5.59 8.92 7.08
CA SER A 533 -4.25 9.20 6.54
C SER A 533 -4.34 10.23 5.43
N HIS A 534 -3.54 11.30 5.49
CA HIS A 534 -3.43 12.29 4.42
C HIS A 534 -2.69 11.79 3.16
N ARG A 535 -2.31 10.50 3.13
CA ARG A 535 -1.61 9.84 2.02
C ARG A 535 -2.62 9.20 1.06
N GLU A 536 -2.31 9.21 -0.23
CA GLU A 536 -3.18 8.60 -1.23
C GLU A 536 -2.97 7.07 -1.30
N GLU A 537 -4.06 6.33 -1.55
CA GLU A 537 -4.01 4.89 -1.77
C GLU A 537 -3.09 4.52 -2.94
N ASP A 538 -2.33 3.43 -2.78
CA ASP A 538 -1.63 2.74 -3.86
C ASP A 538 -2.35 1.44 -4.24
N GLN A 539 -2.30 1.07 -5.52
CA GLN A 539 -3.00 -0.11 -6.05
C GLN A 539 -2.16 -1.40 -5.99
N HIS A 540 -1.00 -1.39 -5.33
CA HIS A 540 -0.08 -2.53 -5.33
C HIS A 540 -0.42 -3.52 -4.21
N HIS A 541 -0.50 -4.81 -4.57
CA HIS A 541 -0.60 -5.90 -3.60
C HIS A 541 0.79 -6.43 -3.24
N LEU A 542 0.92 -7.08 -2.07
CA LEU A 542 2.17 -7.79 -1.74
C LEU A 542 2.34 -9.00 -2.64
N LEU A 543 3.51 -9.12 -3.27
CA LEU A 543 3.77 -10.20 -4.23
C LEU A 543 3.92 -11.55 -3.53
N ILE A 544 4.51 -11.56 -2.35
CA ILE A 544 4.74 -12.75 -1.53
C ILE A 544 4.00 -12.54 -0.21
N ASN A 545 3.22 -13.53 0.20
CA ASN A 545 2.43 -13.51 1.43
C ASN A 545 2.87 -14.60 2.43
N PHE A 546 2.21 -14.65 3.58
CA PHE A 546 2.48 -15.60 4.67
C PHE A 546 2.58 -17.06 4.24
N HIS A 547 1.73 -17.49 3.30
CA HIS A 547 1.68 -18.87 2.87
C HIS A 547 2.97 -19.26 2.15
N HIS A 548 3.46 -18.38 1.29
CA HIS A 548 4.69 -18.61 0.55
C HIS A 548 5.90 -18.68 1.49
N CYS A 549 6.09 -17.68 2.37
CA CYS A 549 7.26 -17.60 3.25
C CYS A 549 7.38 -18.76 4.25
N LEU A 550 6.28 -19.36 4.69
CA LEU A 550 6.33 -20.48 5.65
C LEU A 550 6.23 -21.87 5.03
N PHE A 551 5.64 -22.02 3.84
CA PHE A 551 5.26 -23.34 3.33
C PHE A 551 5.93 -23.72 2.00
N GLY A 552 6.73 -22.84 1.40
CA GLY A 552 7.31 -23.11 0.08
C GLY A 552 6.24 -23.07 -1.01
N ALA A 553 6.65 -22.99 -2.28
CA ALA A 553 5.71 -22.85 -3.39
C ALA A 553 4.90 -24.13 -3.71
N GLU A 554 5.35 -25.29 -3.24
CA GLU A 554 4.76 -26.59 -3.59
C GLU A 554 3.31 -26.76 -3.12
N ASP A 555 2.94 -26.13 -1.98
CA ASP A 555 1.60 -26.27 -1.38
C ASP A 555 0.54 -25.30 -1.96
N SER A 556 0.93 -24.37 -2.84
CA SER A 556 0.02 -23.34 -3.39
C SER A 556 -0.61 -23.71 -4.75
N SER A 557 -0.34 -24.90 -5.27
CA SER A 557 -0.79 -25.36 -6.59
C SER A 557 -2.22 -25.94 -6.61
N THR A 558 -2.98 -25.80 -5.52
CA THR A 558 -4.34 -26.35 -5.38
C THR A 558 -5.36 -25.33 -4.87
N GLU A 559 -5.39 -24.11 -5.42
CA GLU A 559 -6.56 -23.22 -5.35
C GLU A 559 -7.00 -22.73 -6.73
#